data_AF-A0A3D4JB09-F1
#
_entry.id   AF-A0A3D4JB09-F1
#
_cell.length_a   1.000
_cell.length_b   1.000
_cell.length_c   1.000
_cell.angle_alpha   90.00
_cell.angle_beta   90.00
_cell.angle_gamma   90.00
#
_symmetry.space_group_name_H-M   'P 1'
#
loop_
_entity.id
_entity.type
_entity.pdbx_description
1 polymer ?
#
loop_
_entity_poly.entity_id
_entity_poly.type
_entity_poly.pdbx_seq_one_letter_code
_entity_poly.pdbx_strand_id
1 'polypeptide(L)' 'MNPVPVMKLVEVIKGLATSDETLATTLELCKAMNKEAWEANDSPGFISNRILCPMI' A
#
# COMPACT_ATOMS: atom_id res chain seq x y z
N MET A 1 -4.24 -8.30 -0.84
CA MET A 1 -5.52 -8.27 -0.08
C MET A 1 -6.67 -8.55 -1.04
N ASN A 2 -7.53 -9.52 -0.74
CA ASN A 2 -8.69 -9.89 -1.57
C ASN A 2 -9.89 -10.23 -0.66
N PRO A 3 -11.12 -9.89 -1.06
CA PRO A 3 -11.54 -9.24 -2.32
C PRO A 3 -11.48 -7.70 -2.30
N VAL A 4 -10.95 -7.10 -3.37
CA VAL A 4 -10.61 -5.65 -3.48
C VAL A 4 -11.73 -4.66 -3.12
N PRO A 5 -13.01 -4.87 -3.50
CA PRO A 5 -14.07 -3.92 -3.16
C PRO A 5 -14.32 -3.80 -1.66
N VAL A 6 -14.12 -4.89 -0.91
CA VAL A 6 -14.39 -4.99 0.53
C VAL A 6 -13.23 -4.47 1.36
N MET A 7 -12.00 -4.64 0.88
CA MET A 7 -10.78 -4.29 1.62
C MET A 7 -10.62 -2.78 1.72
N LYS A 8 -10.52 -2.25 2.95
CA LYS A 8 -10.36 -0.81 3.20
C LYS A 8 -8.92 -0.32 3.04
N LEU A 9 -7.96 -1.21 3.30
CA LEU A 9 -6.56 -0.85 3.41
C LEU A 9 -5.86 -1.01 2.06
N VAL A 10 -5.03 -0.03 1.70
CA VAL A 10 -4.17 -0.05 0.52
C VAL A 10 -2.75 0.24 0.97
N GLU A 11 -1.82 -0.62 0.57
CA GLU A 11 -0.41 -0.47 0.86
C GLU A 11 0.28 0.14 -0.35
N VAL A 12 0.81 1.36 -0.19
CA VAL A 12 1.49 2.11 -1.25
C VAL A 12 2.98 1.99 -1.04
N ILE A 13 3.66 1.30 -1.96
CA ILE A 13 5.10 1.03 -1.84
C ILE A 13 5.88 2.08 -2.62
N LYS A 14 6.72 2.83 -1.92
CA LYS A 14 7.63 3.80 -2.56
C LYS A 14 8.90 3.09 -3.02
N GLY A 15 9.05 2.94 -4.33
CA GLY A 15 10.27 2.43 -4.93
C GLY A 15 11.39 3.47 -4.97
N LEU A 16 12.63 3.03 -5.18
CA LEU A 16 13.82 3.91 -5.20
C LEU A 16 13.76 5.05 -6.23
N ALA A 17 13.09 4.82 -7.36
CA ALA A 17 12.93 5.80 -8.43
C ALA A 17 11.56 6.54 -8.39
N THR A 18 10.71 6.24 -7.41
CA THR A 18 9.37 6.84 -7.31
C THR A 18 9.50 8.25 -6.75
N SER A 19 9.03 9.25 -7.50
CA SER A 19 9.01 10.64 -7.06
C SER A 19 7.97 10.86 -5.95
N ASP A 20 8.22 11.88 -5.11
CA ASP A 20 7.26 12.29 -4.07
C ASP A 20 5.92 12.74 -4.67
N GLU A 21 5.92 13.31 -5.88
CA GLU A 21 4.71 13.69 -6.61
C GLU A 21 3.87 12.46 -6.99
N THR A 22 4.51 11.38 -7.45
CA THR A 22 3.83 10.12 -7.78
C THR A 22 3.23 9.49 -6.54
N LEU A 23 3.96 9.51 -5.43
CA LEU A 23 3.50 9.02 -4.14
C LEU A 23 2.27 9.82 -3.67
N ALA A 24 2.34 11.14 -3.66
CA ALA A 24 1.25 12.02 -3.25
C ALA A 24 0.00 11.80 -4.11
N THR A 25 0.17 11.73 -5.44
CA THR A 25 -0.93 11.48 -6.39
C THR A 25 -1.60 10.13 -6.12
N THR A 26 -0.80 9.10 -5.81
CA THR A 26 -1.32 7.75 -5.51
C THR A 26 -2.08 7.74 -4.19
N LEU A 27 -1.60 8.44 -3.16
CA LEU A 27 -2.27 8.56 -1.87
C LEU A 27 -3.61 9.28 -2.01
N GLU A 28 -3.67 10.37 -2.78
CA GLU A 28 -4.92 11.10 -3.05
C GLU A 28 -5.90 10.26 -3.87
N LEU A 29 -5.42 9.49 -4.85
CA LEU A 29 -6.26 8.54 -5.59
C LEU A 29 -6.91 7.51 -4.65
N CYS A 30 -6.14 6.96 -3.71
CA CYS A 30 -6.67 5.99 -2.75
C CYS A 30 -7.74 6.62 -1.84
N LYS A 31 -7.52 7.85 -1.36
CA LYS A 31 -8.51 8.61 -0.59
C LYS A 31 -9.79 8.85 -1.39
N ALA A 32 -9.68 9.22 -2.66
CA ALA A 32 -10.83 9.41 -3.55
C ALA A 32 -11.66 8.13 -3.73
N MET A 33 -11.02 6.95 -3.61
CA MET A 33 -11.68 5.64 -3.65
C MET A 33 -12.22 5.19 -2.28
N ASN A 34 -12.24 6.06 -1.27
CA ASN A 34 -12.57 5.74 0.13
C ASN A 34 -11.73 4.59 0.69
N LYS A 35 -10.44 4.54 0.33
CA LYS A 35 -9.46 3.59 0.85
C LYS A 35 -8.49 4.29 1.79
N GLU A 36 -8.06 3.57 2.82
CA GLU A 36 -7.00 4.00 3.73
C GLU A 36 -5.66 3.56 3.16
N ALA A 37 -4.89 4.52 2.64
CA ALA A 37 -3.57 4.27 2.08
C ALA A 37 -2.46 4.52 3.10
N TRP A 38 -1.51 3.59 3.16
CA TRP A 38 -0.35 3.65 4.04
C TRP A 38 0.94 3.51 3.22
N GLU A 39 1.93 4.34 3.50
CA GLU A 39 3.25 4.26 2.86
C GLU A 39 4.04 3.09 3.45
N ALA A 40 4.58 2.26 2.57
CA ALA A 40 5.46 1.15 2.91
C ALA A 40 6.81 1.31 2.20
N ASN A 41 7.88 1.00 2.93
CA ASN A 41 9.22 0.89 2.36
C ASN A 41 9.35 -0.41 1.55
N ASP A 42 10.01 -0.32 0.40
CA ASP A 42 10.27 -1.47 -0.45
C ASP A 42 11.14 -2.51 0.27
N SER A 43 10.53 -3.65 0.59
CA SER A 43 11.18 -4.78 1.24
C SER A 43 10.43 -6.09 0.94
N PRO A 44 11.08 -7.26 1.02
CA PRO A 44 10.43 -8.54 0.72
C PRO A 44 9.19 -8.77 1.57
N GLY A 45 8.02 -8.93 0.92
CA GLY A 45 6.73 -9.09 1.59
C GLY A 45 6.10 -7.79 2.10
N PHE A 46 6.73 -6.64 1.83
CA PHE A 46 6.30 -5.31 2.29
C PHE A 46 6.00 -5.31 3.80
N ILE A 47 4.92 -4.68 4.24
CA ILE A 47 4.45 -4.74 5.64
C ILE A 47 3.46 -5.90 5.79
N SER A 48 2.43 -5.95 4.96
CA SER A 48 1.30 -6.87 5.17
C SER A 48 1.70 -8.34 5.07
N ASN A 49 2.30 -8.74 3.93
CA ASN A 49 2.67 -10.14 3.71
C ASN A 49 3.85 -10.56 4.60
N ARG A 50 4.72 -9.62 4.98
CA ARG A 50 5.85 -9.88 5.87
C ARG A 50 5.41 -10.25 7.28
N ILE A 51 4.34 -9.62 7.78
CA ILE A 51 3.73 -9.98 9.07
C ILE A 51 2.87 -11.24 8.94
N LEU A 52 2.22 -11.44 7.78
CA LEU A 52 1.31 -12.56 7.58
C LEU A 52 2.04 -13.90 7.41
N CYS A 53 3.13 -13.96 6.62
CA CYS A 53 3.83 -15.20 6.32
C CYS A 53 4.34 -15.99 7.55
N PRO A 54 4.81 -15.35 8.64
CA PRO A 54 5.19 -16.06 9.87
C PRO A 54 4.01 -16.51 10.76
N MET A 55 2.81 -15.96 10.55
CA MET A 55 1.62 -16.26 11.36
C MET A 55 0.73 -17.36 10.77
N ILE A 56 1.12 -17.92 9.63
CA ILE A 56 0.45 -19.02 8.92
C ILE A 56 1.41 -20.20 8.89
#